data_AF-X1D0C2-F1
#
_entry.id   AF-X1D0C2-F1
#
_cell.length_a   1.000
_cell.length_b   1.000
_cell.length_c   1.000
_cell.angle_alpha   90.00
_cell.angle_beta   90.00
_cell.angle_gamma   90.00
#
_symmetry.space_group_name_H-M   'P 1'
#
loop_
_entity.id
_entity.type
_entity.pdbx_description
1 polymer ?
#
loop_
_entity_poly.entity_id
_entity_poly.type
_entity_poly.pdbx_seq_one_letter_code
_entity_poly.pdbx_strand_id
1 'polypeptide(L)'
;MSRPNLISLTRYDSRDTTYEFNWGIGNLKKFFSQNNTLIIFILLIIITIFIMTIDYHGKMYFNWLESIGLRLFSPINRGITLVADNTKNYLKAIAEFKRVEEENKELKEKIEITYQENATLKEKLIAYDRLKKLLELKETFSYEMIPSLVISREPGNWFNSIIIDKGITDGVKKN
;
A
#
# COMPACT_ATOMS: atom_id res chain seq x y z
N MET A 1 122.20 47.69 -11.41
CA MET A 1 122.81 46.67 -10.53
C MET A 1 121.69 45.77 -10.02
N SER A 2 121.86 44.46 -10.24
CA SER A 2 121.20 43.30 -9.61
C SER A 2 119.66 43.19 -9.53
N ARG A 3 119.18 42.15 -10.22
CA ARG A 3 117.96 41.37 -9.89
C ARG A 3 118.11 40.70 -8.51
N PRO A 4 116.98 40.26 -7.91
CA PRO A 4 116.66 38.82 -7.91
C PRO A 4 115.15 38.56 -8.15
N ASN A 5 114.72 37.56 -8.95
CA ASN A 5 114.39 36.15 -8.60
C ASN A 5 113.67 35.96 -7.26
N LEU A 6 112.62 35.15 -7.07
CA LEU A 6 111.71 34.29 -7.85
C LEU A 6 110.70 33.80 -6.78
N ILE A 7 109.45 33.52 -7.16
CA ILE A 7 108.58 32.38 -6.75
C ILE A 7 107.10 32.77 -6.76
N SER A 8 106.36 31.90 -7.43
CA SER A 8 104.95 31.84 -7.78
C SER A 8 103.95 31.95 -6.64
N LEU A 9 102.84 32.68 -6.88
CA LEU A 9 101.49 32.22 -6.54
C LEU A 9 100.50 32.77 -7.58
N THR A 10 99.75 31.84 -8.15
CA THR A 10 98.69 32.01 -9.15
C THR A 10 97.64 33.02 -8.68
N ARG A 11 97.40 34.07 -9.48
CA ARG A 11 96.41 35.11 -9.17
C ARG A 11 95.13 34.89 -9.99
N TYR A 12 94.13 34.44 -9.25
CA TYR A 12 92.68 34.41 -9.48
C TYR A 12 92.17 35.32 -10.61
N ASP A 13 91.60 34.69 -11.65
CA ASP A 13 90.92 35.31 -12.78
C ASP A 13 89.45 35.60 -12.40
N SER A 14 89.02 36.86 -12.55
CA SER A 14 87.74 37.37 -12.08
C SER A 14 86.80 37.70 -13.24
N ARG A 15 86.58 36.75 -14.16
CA ARG A 15 85.76 36.97 -15.37
C ARG A 15 84.51 36.12 -15.53
N ASP A 16 84.09 35.37 -14.52
CA ASP A 16 82.87 34.56 -14.61
C ASP A 16 81.88 34.86 -13.46
N THR A 17 81.07 35.91 -13.62
CA THR A 17 79.92 36.18 -12.74
C THR A 17 78.61 36.40 -13.52
N THR A 18 78.44 35.69 -14.63
CA THR A 18 77.10 35.42 -15.16
C THR A 18 76.74 33.98 -14.86
N TYR A 19 76.27 33.75 -13.64
CA TYR A 19 75.55 32.53 -13.32
C TYR A 19 74.26 32.52 -14.13
N GLU A 20 74.27 31.87 -15.29
CA GLU A 20 73.02 31.34 -15.84
C GLU A 20 72.53 30.32 -14.80
N PHE A 21 71.54 30.74 -14.01
CA PHE A 21 70.81 29.91 -13.06
C PHE A 21 69.96 28.89 -13.84
N ASN A 22 70.66 27.91 -14.44
CA ASN A 22 70.09 26.79 -15.16
C ASN A 22 70.29 25.50 -14.35
N TRP A 23 69.84 25.52 -13.09
CA TRP A 23 69.85 24.33 -12.22
C TRP A 23 68.44 23.78 -12.04
N GLY A 24 67.96 23.04 -13.04
CA GLY A 24 66.78 22.18 -12.83
C GLY A 24 66.07 21.68 -14.08
N ILE A 25 66.07 22.44 -15.18
CA ILE A 25 65.17 22.15 -16.31
C ILE A 25 65.72 21.02 -17.20
N GLY A 26 67.04 20.96 -17.39
CA GLY A 26 67.70 19.91 -18.20
C GLY A 26 67.56 18.51 -17.59
N ASN A 27 67.68 18.39 -16.27
CA ASN A 27 67.50 17.11 -15.57
C ASN A 27 66.03 16.69 -15.52
N LEU A 28 65.10 17.63 -15.29
CA LEU A 28 63.67 17.35 -15.34
C LEU A 28 63.28 16.69 -16.67
N LYS A 29 63.70 17.27 -17.80
CA LYS A 29 63.33 16.78 -19.13
C LYS A 29 63.81 15.34 -19.38
N LYS A 30 64.98 14.98 -18.86
CA LYS A 30 65.53 13.61 -18.93
C LYS A 30 64.76 12.64 -18.01
N PHE A 31 64.37 13.05 -16.81
CA PHE A 31 63.51 12.25 -15.91
C PHE A 31 62.12 12.00 -16.49
N PHE A 32 61.52 12.99 -17.15
CA PHE A 32 60.22 12.84 -17.81
C PHE A 32 60.32 11.93 -19.04
N SER A 33 61.36 12.08 -19.87
CA SER A 33 61.52 11.30 -21.11
C SER A 33 61.82 9.81 -20.89
N GLN A 34 62.34 9.41 -19.73
CA GLN A 34 62.76 8.03 -19.49
C GLN A 34 61.63 7.17 -18.87
N ASN A 35 60.67 7.81 -18.19
CA ASN A 35 59.59 7.13 -17.48
C ASN A 35 58.22 7.59 -18.02
N ASN A 36 57.77 6.99 -19.13
CA ASN A 36 56.44 7.26 -19.72
C ASN A 36 55.29 7.10 -18.71
N THR A 37 55.43 6.19 -17.73
CA THR A 37 54.46 6.00 -16.64
C THR A 37 54.31 7.24 -15.75
N LEU A 38 55.40 8.00 -15.51
CA LEU A 38 55.33 9.24 -14.72
C LEU A 38 54.67 10.37 -15.50
N ILE A 39 54.91 10.46 -16.82
CA ILE A 39 54.19 11.39 -17.69
C ILE A 39 52.69 11.08 -17.67
N ILE A 40 52.32 9.81 -17.81
CA ILE A 40 50.91 9.37 -17.78
C ILE A 40 50.27 9.69 -16.43
N PHE A 41 50.98 9.47 -15.32
CA PHE A 41 50.48 9.78 -13.98
C PHE A 41 50.25 11.29 -13.78
N ILE A 42 51.19 12.11 -14.24
CA ILE A 42 51.08 13.58 -14.17
C ILE A 42 49.96 14.09 -15.09
N LEU A 43 49.81 13.50 -16.28
CA LEU A 43 48.69 13.78 -17.18
C LEU A 43 47.35 13.44 -16.51
N LEU A 44 47.26 12.32 -15.80
CA LEU A 44 46.05 11.88 -15.09
C LEU A 44 45.71 12.82 -13.92
N ILE A 45 46.73 13.29 -13.18
CA ILE A 45 46.55 14.32 -12.14
C ILE A 45 46.04 15.63 -12.76
N ILE A 46 46.63 16.06 -13.87
CA ILE A 46 46.20 17.29 -14.57
C ILE A 46 44.75 17.14 -15.07
N ILE A 47 44.38 15.98 -15.63
CA ILE A 47 43.01 15.68 -16.07
C ILE A 47 42.04 15.73 -14.88
N THR A 48 42.41 15.15 -13.74
CA THR A 48 41.57 15.17 -12.53
C THR A 48 41.35 16.59 -12.02
N ILE A 49 42.41 17.40 -11.96
CA ILE A 49 42.33 18.81 -11.55
C ILE A 49 41.50 19.62 -12.56
N PHE A 50 41.62 19.32 -13.85
CA PHE A 50 40.86 19.96 -14.92
C PHE A 50 39.36 19.66 -14.80
N ILE A 51 39.00 18.39 -14.57
CA ILE A 51 37.60 17.98 -14.33
C ILE A 51 37.06 18.69 -13.08
N MET A 52 37.81 18.71 -11.98
CA MET A 52 37.40 19.35 -10.74
C MET A 52 37.23 20.87 -10.87
N THR A 53 38.08 21.53 -11.67
CA THR A 53 37.98 22.97 -11.96
C THR A 53 36.76 23.29 -12.82
N ILE A 54 36.47 22.43 -13.80
CA ILE A 54 35.24 22.53 -14.59
C ILE A 54 34.03 22.30 -13.70
N ASP A 55 34.05 21.38 -12.74
CA ASP A 55 32.89 21.14 -11.86
C ASP A 55 32.58 22.36 -10.96
N TYR A 56 33.63 23.03 -10.47
CA TYR A 56 33.50 24.23 -9.63
C TYR A 56 32.90 25.45 -10.34
N HIS A 57 33.04 25.58 -11.66
CA HIS A 57 32.48 26.70 -12.46
C HIS A 57 31.44 26.25 -13.50
N GLY A 58 31.27 24.96 -13.68
CA GLY A 58 30.61 24.31 -14.82
C GLY A 58 29.60 23.28 -14.37
N LYS A 59 28.82 23.61 -13.33
CA LYS A 59 27.50 23.03 -13.05
C LYS A 59 26.63 22.91 -14.33
N MET A 60 26.93 23.67 -15.38
CA MET A 60 26.31 23.58 -16.69
C MET A 60 26.56 22.26 -17.43
N TYR A 61 27.77 21.67 -17.33
CA TYR A 61 28.14 20.44 -18.07
C TYR A 61 27.68 19.14 -17.38
N PHE A 62 27.54 19.12 -16.07
CA PHE A 62 26.89 17.98 -15.41
C PHE A 62 25.36 18.11 -15.51
N ASN A 63 24.82 19.33 -15.36
CA ASN A 63 23.38 19.57 -15.48
C ASN A 63 22.80 19.23 -16.87
N TRP A 64 23.48 19.50 -18.00
CA TRP A 64 22.91 19.13 -19.32
C TRP A 64 22.87 17.62 -19.52
N LEU A 65 23.92 16.89 -19.13
CA LEU A 65 23.99 15.43 -19.27
C LEU A 65 23.02 14.74 -18.31
N GLU A 66 22.96 15.20 -17.06
CA GLU A 66 21.95 14.79 -16.08
C GLU A 66 20.54 15.14 -16.56
N SER A 67 20.32 16.33 -17.14
CA SER A 67 19.01 16.73 -17.67
C SER A 67 18.61 15.94 -18.91
N ILE A 68 19.54 15.50 -19.75
CA ILE A 68 19.26 14.67 -20.92
C ILE A 68 18.96 13.24 -20.49
N GLY A 69 19.77 12.68 -19.57
CA GLY A 69 19.46 11.41 -18.93
C GLY A 69 18.07 11.45 -18.29
N LEU A 70 17.81 12.44 -17.44
CA LEU A 70 16.51 12.63 -16.80
C LEU A 70 15.38 12.87 -17.81
N ARG A 71 15.60 13.56 -18.94
CA ARG A 71 14.58 13.76 -20.00
C ARG A 71 14.30 12.49 -20.80
N LEU A 72 15.30 11.65 -21.07
CA LEU A 72 15.14 10.37 -21.76
C LEU A 72 14.50 9.31 -20.85
N PHE A 73 14.82 9.33 -19.55
CA PHE A 73 14.20 8.46 -18.54
C PHE A 73 12.90 9.03 -17.94
N SER A 74 12.59 10.32 -18.15
CA SER A 74 11.33 10.96 -17.71
C SER A 74 10.06 10.23 -18.20
N PRO A 75 9.93 9.84 -19.48
CA PRO A 75 8.76 9.07 -19.92
C PRO A 75 8.72 7.68 -19.31
N ILE A 76 9.86 7.07 -18.98
CA ILE A 76 9.92 5.75 -18.33
C ILE A 76 9.38 5.82 -16.89
N ASN A 77 9.75 6.87 -16.15
CA ASN A 77 9.24 7.07 -14.79
C ASN A 77 7.72 7.27 -14.79
N ARG A 78 7.19 8.06 -15.74
CA ARG A 78 5.74 8.23 -15.91
C ARG A 78 5.04 6.94 -16.38
N GLY A 79 5.66 6.18 -17.29
CA GLY A 79 5.12 4.92 -17.81
C GLY A 79 5.06 3.83 -16.74
N ILE A 80 6.09 3.71 -15.91
CA ILE A 80 6.13 2.76 -14.79
C ILE A 80 5.03 3.07 -13.77
N THR A 81 4.82 4.35 -13.43
CA THR A 81 3.74 4.74 -12.50
C THR A 81 2.36 4.43 -13.09
N LEU A 82 2.11 4.73 -14.37
CA LEU A 82 0.83 4.43 -15.02
C LEU A 82 0.54 2.92 -15.07
N VAL A 83 1.53 2.09 -15.40
CA VAL A 83 1.38 0.63 -15.42
C VAL A 83 1.21 0.07 -14.01
N ALA A 84 1.96 0.59 -13.03
CA ALA A 84 1.84 0.16 -11.64
C ALA A 84 0.47 0.51 -11.04
N ASP A 85 -0.06 1.71 -11.32
CA ASP A 85 -1.36 2.13 -10.81
C ASP A 85 -2.52 1.40 -11.49
N ASN A 86 -2.44 1.16 -12.81
CA ASN A 86 -3.42 0.30 -13.49
C ASN A 86 -3.41 -1.12 -12.94
N THR A 87 -2.24 -1.72 -12.73
CA THR A 87 -2.13 -3.10 -12.22
C THR A 87 -2.70 -3.22 -10.80
N LYS A 88 -2.47 -2.23 -9.94
CA LYS A 88 -3.07 -2.16 -8.60
C LYS A 88 -4.60 -2.07 -8.67
N ASN A 89 -5.15 -1.31 -9.61
CA ASN A 89 -6.60 -1.17 -9.77
C ASN A 89 -7.26 -2.48 -10.25
N TYR A 90 -6.62 -3.23 -11.16
CA TYR A 90 -7.13 -4.54 -11.59
C TYR A 90 -7.09 -5.57 -10.47
N LEU A 91 -6.01 -5.64 -9.71
CA LEU A 91 -5.92 -6.55 -8.56
C LEU A 91 -6.93 -6.19 -7.46
N LYS A 92 -7.17 -4.90 -7.21
CA LYS A 92 -8.22 -4.43 -6.31
C LYS A 92 -9.62 -4.83 -6.80
N ALA A 93 -9.92 -4.68 -8.08
CA ALA A 93 -11.21 -5.06 -8.64
C ALA A 93 -11.52 -6.56 -8.49
N ILE A 94 -10.51 -7.42 -8.65
CA ILE A 94 -10.67 -8.88 -8.45
C ILE A 94 -10.91 -9.20 -6.96
N ALA A 95 -10.16 -8.58 -6.05
CA ALA A 95 -10.36 -8.75 -4.61
C ALA A 95 -11.73 -8.22 -4.16
N GLU A 96 -12.17 -7.11 -4.75
CA GLU A 96 -13.46 -6.47 -4.46
C GLU A 96 -14.64 -7.31 -4.99
N PHE A 97 -14.49 -7.98 -6.13
CA PHE A 97 -15.53 -8.90 -6.63
C PHE A 97 -15.79 -10.06 -5.66
N LYS A 98 -14.72 -10.67 -5.13
CA LYS A 98 -14.85 -11.74 -4.13
C LYS A 98 -15.48 -11.22 -2.84
N ARG A 99 -15.08 -10.02 -2.39
CA ARG A 99 -15.67 -9.36 -1.21
C ARG A 99 -17.16 -9.10 -1.40
N VAL A 100 -17.58 -8.62 -2.58
CA VAL A 100 -18.98 -8.34 -2.89
C VAL A 100 -19.80 -9.64 -2.95
N GLU A 101 -19.24 -10.73 -3.47
CA GLU A 101 -19.91 -12.04 -3.47
C GLU A 101 -20.11 -12.59 -2.05
N GLU A 102 -19.07 -12.51 -1.20
CA GLU A 102 -19.15 -12.88 0.23
C GLU A 102 -20.17 -12.00 0.97
N GLU A 103 -20.12 -10.68 0.77
CA GLU A 103 -21.07 -9.73 1.38
C GLU A 103 -22.52 -10.01 0.92
N ASN A 104 -22.73 -10.34 -0.36
CA ASN A 104 -24.05 -10.71 -0.87
C ASN A 104 -24.56 -12.01 -0.23
N LYS A 105 -23.69 -13.01 -0.05
CA LYS A 105 -24.03 -14.27 0.61
C LYS A 105 -24.41 -14.04 2.07
N GLU A 106 -23.60 -13.30 2.82
CA GLU A 106 -23.89 -12.95 4.22
C GLU A 106 -25.19 -12.16 4.36
N LEU A 107 -25.43 -11.20 3.46
CA LEU A 107 -26.67 -10.41 3.47
C LEU A 107 -27.90 -11.28 3.20
N LYS A 108 -27.82 -12.22 2.25
CA LYS A 108 -28.91 -13.17 1.97
C LYS A 108 -29.19 -14.07 3.18
N GLU A 109 -28.16 -14.57 3.84
CA GLU A 109 -28.29 -15.39 5.04
C GLU A 109 -28.95 -14.61 6.19
N LYS A 110 -28.51 -13.37 6.44
CA LYS A 110 -29.14 -12.49 7.44
C LYS A 110 -30.61 -12.21 7.14
N ILE A 111 -30.95 -12.00 5.86
CA ILE A 111 -32.34 -11.81 5.43
C ILE A 111 -33.16 -13.06 5.76
N GLU A 112 -32.66 -14.25 5.40
CA GLU A 112 -33.36 -15.51 5.66
C GLU A 112 -33.60 -15.75 7.15
N ILE A 113 -32.57 -15.56 7.98
CA ILE A 113 -32.68 -15.66 9.44
C ILE A 113 -33.72 -14.67 9.97
N THR A 114 -33.64 -13.41 9.55
CA THR A 114 -34.58 -12.37 10.01
C THR A 114 -36.02 -12.69 9.60
N TYR A 115 -36.24 -13.23 8.40
CA TYR A 115 -37.56 -13.65 7.95
C TYR A 115 -38.11 -14.80 8.79
N GLN A 116 -37.27 -15.81 9.09
CA GLN A 116 -37.65 -16.93 9.95
C GLN A 116 -38.00 -16.48 11.38
N GLU A 117 -37.19 -15.59 11.96
CA GLU A 117 -37.46 -15.00 13.27
C GLU A 117 -38.77 -14.19 13.26
N ASN A 118 -39.00 -13.39 12.22
CA ASN A 118 -40.23 -12.61 12.08
C ASN A 118 -41.47 -13.51 11.97
N ALA A 119 -41.40 -14.58 11.19
CA ALA A 119 -42.48 -15.56 11.07
C ALA A 119 -42.79 -16.21 12.43
N THR A 120 -41.75 -16.64 13.15
CA THR A 120 -41.88 -17.22 14.50
C THR A 120 -42.50 -16.23 15.48
N LEU A 121 -42.09 -14.96 15.45
CA LEU A 121 -42.65 -13.92 16.31
C LEU A 121 -44.13 -13.64 15.98
N LYS A 122 -44.51 -13.65 14.70
CA LYS A 122 -45.92 -13.52 14.28
C LYS A 122 -46.77 -14.69 14.79
N GLU A 123 -46.29 -15.92 14.69
CA GLU A 123 -47.00 -17.08 15.23
C GLU A 123 -47.20 -16.98 16.74
N LYS A 124 -46.17 -16.55 17.47
CA LYS A 124 -46.24 -16.31 18.92
C LYS A 124 -47.25 -15.21 19.26
N LEU A 125 -47.29 -14.12 18.50
CA LEU A 125 -48.26 -13.04 18.69
C LEU A 125 -49.69 -13.54 18.45
N ILE A 126 -49.93 -14.33 17.41
CA ILE A 126 -51.25 -14.92 17.16
C ILE A 126 -51.67 -15.86 18.30
N ALA A 127 -50.75 -16.69 18.80
CA ALA A 127 -51.00 -17.58 19.93
C ALA A 127 -51.29 -16.78 21.22
N TYR A 128 -50.54 -15.70 21.46
CA TYR A 128 -50.76 -14.81 22.59
C TYR A 128 -52.14 -14.14 22.53
N ASP A 129 -52.53 -13.58 21.38
CA ASP A 129 -53.84 -12.95 21.20
C ASP A 129 -54.98 -13.96 21.40
N ARG A 130 -54.81 -15.20 20.94
CA ARG A 130 -55.78 -16.28 21.20
C ARG A 130 -55.89 -16.57 22.69
N LEU A 131 -54.76 -16.71 23.39
CA LEU A 131 -54.74 -16.98 24.83
C LEU A 131 -55.38 -15.84 25.63
N LYS A 132 -55.09 -14.59 25.24
CA LYS A 132 -55.68 -13.40 25.85
C LYS A 132 -57.20 -13.39 25.70
N LYS A 133 -57.72 -13.65 24.49
CA LYS A 133 -59.17 -13.75 24.25
C LYS A 133 -59.83 -14.85 25.09
N LEU A 134 -59.16 -15.99 25.27
CA LEU A 134 -59.67 -17.07 26.12
C LEU A 134 -59.74 -16.67 27.60
N LEU A 135 -58.75 -15.92 28.08
CA LEU A 135 -58.72 -15.40 29.45
C LEU A 135 -59.81 -14.35 29.68
N GLU A 136 -59.95 -13.39 28.76
CA GLU A 136 -61.00 -12.36 28.81
C GLU A 136 -62.40 -12.98 28.79
N LEU A 137 -62.61 -14.04 27.99
CA LEU A 137 -63.87 -14.79 28.01
C LEU A 137 -64.12 -15.33 29.42
N LYS A 138 -63.15 -16.03 30.01
CA LYS A 138 -63.26 -16.63 31.34
C LYS A 138 -63.63 -15.62 32.42
N GLU A 139 -63.08 -14.40 32.36
CA GLU A 139 -63.34 -13.35 33.35
C GLU A 139 -64.70 -12.67 33.19
N THR A 140 -65.28 -12.67 31.99
CA THR A 140 -66.52 -11.92 31.68
C THR A 140 -67.80 -12.63 32.15
N PHE A 141 -67.79 -13.95 32.33
CA PHE A 141 -69.01 -14.71 32.68
C PHE A 141 -68.89 -15.33 34.08
N SER A 142 -69.94 -15.20 34.90
CA SER A 142 -70.02 -15.76 36.26
C SER A 142 -70.33 -17.27 36.31
N TYR A 143 -70.31 -17.95 35.15
CA TYR A 143 -70.57 -19.38 35.02
C TYR A 143 -69.26 -20.10 34.68
N GLU A 144 -69.10 -21.34 35.15
CA GLU A 144 -67.96 -22.19 34.79
C GLU A 144 -68.03 -22.54 33.29
N MET A 145 -67.12 -21.97 32.50
CA MET A 145 -67.05 -22.24 31.06
C MET A 145 -65.96 -23.25 30.75
N ILE A 146 -66.31 -24.26 29.94
CA ILE A 146 -65.39 -25.27 29.44
C ILE A 146 -64.99 -24.87 28.01
N PRO A 147 -63.71 -24.53 27.75
CA PRO A 147 -63.26 -24.27 26.39
C PRO A 147 -63.35 -25.56 25.56
N SER A 148 -63.94 -25.46 24.37
CA SER A 148 -64.11 -26.57 23.43
C SER A 148 -63.80 -26.15 22.00
N LEU A 149 -63.29 -27.09 21.20
CA LEU A 149 -63.03 -26.93 19.77
C LEU A 149 -64.18 -27.58 18.99
N VAL A 150 -64.66 -26.88 17.95
CA VAL A 150 -65.59 -27.47 16.99
C VAL A 150 -64.82 -28.41 16.07
N ILE A 151 -65.08 -29.72 16.19
CA ILE A 151 -64.42 -30.77 15.40
C ILE A 151 -65.20 -31.12 14.13
N SER A 152 -66.51 -30.84 14.10
CA SER A 152 -67.32 -31.02 12.90
C SER A 152 -68.53 -30.09 12.90
N ARG A 153 -68.95 -29.68 11.71
CA ARG A 153 -70.18 -28.94 11.46
C ARG A 153 -70.91 -29.63 10.31
N GLU A 154 -72.17 -29.95 10.52
CA GLU A 154 -73.01 -30.51 9.47
C GLU A 154 -73.32 -29.40 8.45
N PRO A 155 -73.01 -29.58 7.14
CA PRO A 155 -73.18 -28.52 6.14
C PRO A 155 -74.63 -28.39 5.61
N GLY A 156 -75.62 -29.00 6.27
CA GLY A 156 -77.02 -29.00 5.85
C GLY A 156 -77.82 -27.80 6.36
N ASN A 157 -78.73 -27.28 5.51
CA ASN A 157 -79.60 -26.15 5.85
C ASN A 157 -80.79 -26.53 6.77
N TRP A 158 -80.93 -27.82 7.09
CA TRP A 158 -82.07 -28.36 7.86
C TRP A 158 -81.71 -28.76 9.29
N PHE A 159 -80.43 -28.99 9.62
CA PHE A 159 -79.98 -29.34 10.97
C PHE A 159 -78.67 -28.58 11.32
N ASN A 160 -78.76 -27.60 12.22
CA ASN A 160 -77.58 -26.88 12.72
C ASN A 160 -76.93 -27.62 13.90
N SER A 161 -76.32 -28.78 13.61
CA SER A 161 -75.53 -29.51 14.61
C SER A 161 -74.05 -29.18 14.49
N ILE A 162 -73.44 -28.84 15.62
CA ILE A 162 -71.99 -28.72 15.77
C ILE A 162 -71.50 -29.80 16.73
N ILE A 163 -70.45 -30.49 16.35
CA ILE A 163 -69.78 -31.47 17.20
C ILE A 163 -68.56 -30.78 17.82
N ILE A 164 -68.47 -30.83 19.14
CA ILE A 164 -67.35 -30.29 19.91
C ILE A 164 -66.50 -31.42 20.47
N ASP A 165 -65.24 -31.13 20.80
CA ASP A 165 -64.28 -32.10 21.38
C ASP A 165 -64.48 -32.40 22.87
N LYS A 166 -65.59 -31.96 23.47
CA LYS A 166 -65.90 -32.12 24.90
C LYS A 166 -67.15 -32.95 25.13
N GLY A 167 -67.07 -33.85 26.11
CA GLY A 167 -68.13 -34.79 26.44
C GLY A 167 -68.41 -34.91 27.94
N ILE A 168 -69.10 -35.98 28.32
CA ILE A 168 -69.53 -36.24 29.70
C ILE A 168 -68.33 -36.33 30.66
N THR A 169 -67.20 -36.86 30.19
CA THR A 169 -65.93 -36.95 30.92
C THR A 169 -65.32 -35.60 31.25
N ASP A 170 -65.62 -34.57 30.46
CA ASP A 170 -65.18 -33.19 30.68
C ASP A 170 -66.19 -32.38 31.51
N GLY A 171 -67.24 -33.02 32.06
CA GLY A 171 -68.26 -32.38 32.88
C GLY A 171 -69.49 -31.88 32.10
N VAL A 172 -69.57 -32.13 30.79
CA VAL A 172 -70.72 -31.73 29.96
C VAL A 172 -71.94 -32.59 30.31
N LYS A 173 -73.07 -31.96 30.66
CA LYS A 173 -74.33 -32.63 30.98
C LYS A 173 -75.42 -32.21 30.01
N LYS A 174 -76.23 -33.19 29.57
CA LYS A 174 -77.43 -32.92 28.78
C LYS A 174 -78.50 -32.31 29.71
N ASN A 175 -79.11 -31.22 29.27
CA ASN A 175 -80.24 -30.57 29.94
C ASN A 175 -81.56 -31.19 29.47
#